data_AF-A0A7J4S671-F1
#
_entry.id   AF-A0A7J4S671-F1
#
_cell.length_a   1.000
_cell.length_b   1.000
_cell.length_c   1.000
_cell.angle_alpha   90.00
_cell.angle_beta   90.00
_cell.angle_gamma   90.00
#
_symmetry.space_group_name_H-M   'P 1'
#
loop_
_entity.id
_entity.type
_entity.pdbx_description
1 polymer ?
#
loop_
_entity_poly.entity_id
_entity_poly.type
_entity_poly.pdbx_seq_one_letter_code
_entity_poly.pdbx_strand_id
1 'polypeptide(L)'
;MASKDLDRLLTLLATTDHKEAVPLFDKVIQDPATAGPILVELVGTASNHDDPQLHTPHGLLTMVAGRDLLRLTRPPGGLGLLRFLVLYNFTLQRRPFSEPAAAAMARSVPPAPAEELGGAYARAVAGGLGEQAASLMGRLATDAGFEAVAHLALRTSLADLGRLGHNLVTAASYVEAAETVARGRDLVPLMNLARLQAFSLQGVKAPNIPERGDAGDAKADVSWLGELVVEGAFDQVEAVLQALAFSGQAEDAYRPLLVATSADPGFLGHSLSLVHAARSVSRFLTPSENTWLSWKLYRTLTTRFGYPDFLTLGNPEAIDRSTLLTALESSLRDRSPPAERTIRQALENGILVDELLATIVNFYGHWTVGEKEHTISYLNAALQTAKFLGRDEALLPLVIALGKLPF
;
A
#
# COMPACT_ATOMS: atom_id res chain seq x y z
N MET A 1 7.06 -17.31 -30.01
CA MET A 1 6.73 -15.94 -30.46
C MET A 1 6.24 -15.09 -29.30
N ALA A 2 5.24 -15.54 -28.52
CA ALA A 2 4.72 -14.83 -27.35
C ALA A 2 5.80 -14.39 -26.32
N SER A 3 6.77 -15.25 -25.97
CA SER A 3 7.85 -14.87 -25.05
C SER A 3 8.77 -13.77 -25.60
N LYS A 4 9.11 -13.79 -26.90
CA LYS A 4 9.94 -12.72 -27.51
C LYS A 4 9.22 -11.38 -27.56
N ASP A 5 7.92 -11.41 -27.84
CA ASP A 5 7.07 -10.21 -27.84
C ASP A 5 6.90 -9.66 -26.42
N LEU A 6 6.76 -10.54 -25.41
CA LEU A 6 6.74 -10.14 -24.00
C LEU A 6 8.07 -9.50 -23.60
N ASP A 7 9.21 -10.14 -23.86
CA ASP A 7 10.54 -9.61 -23.50
C ASP A 7 10.78 -8.22 -24.13
N ARG A 8 10.36 -8.05 -25.39
CA ARG A 8 10.40 -6.75 -26.07
C ARG A 8 9.50 -5.73 -25.39
N LEU A 9 8.26 -6.10 -25.03
CA LEU A 9 7.37 -5.21 -24.28
C LEU A 9 7.99 -4.79 -22.95
N LEU A 10 8.49 -5.73 -22.15
CA LEU A 10 9.10 -5.43 -20.85
C LEU A 10 10.26 -4.44 -20.99
N THR A 11 11.08 -4.59 -22.03
CA THR A 11 12.15 -3.63 -22.35
C THR A 11 11.61 -2.24 -22.68
N LEU A 12 10.54 -2.16 -23.48
CA LEU A 12 9.91 -0.90 -23.86
C LEU A 12 9.22 -0.20 -22.68
N LEU A 13 8.71 -0.92 -21.67
CA LEU A 13 8.08 -0.31 -20.49
C LEU A 13 9.04 0.64 -19.75
N ALA A 14 10.33 0.33 -19.73
CA ALA A 14 11.38 1.19 -19.15
C ALA A 14 11.69 2.45 -19.99
N THR A 15 11.11 2.59 -21.19
CA THR A 15 11.29 3.72 -22.13
C THR A 15 10.06 4.62 -22.22
N THR A 16 10.07 5.60 -23.12
CA THR A 16 8.93 6.47 -23.46
C THR A 16 8.22 6.09 -24.76
N ASP A 17 8.61 4.96 -25.38
CA ASP A 17 8.08 4.53 -26.69
C ASP A 17 6.73 3.81 -26.58
N HIS A 18 5.71 4.57 -26.18
CA HIS A 18 4.34 4.08 -26.09
C HIS A 18 3.75 3.67 -27.46
N LYS A 19 4.25 4.23 -28.57
CA LYS A 19 3.75 3.93 -29.92
C LYS A 19 4.06 2.50 -30.32
N GLU A 20 5.25 2.02 -29.98
CA GLU A 20 5.62 0.62 -30.20
C GLU A 20 5.06 -0.31 -29.11
N ALA A 21 5.06 0.14 -27.84
CA ALA A 21 4.70 -0.71 -26.72
C ALA A 21 3.20 -1.04 -26.64
N VAL A 22 2.29 -0.10 -26.95
CA VAL A 22 0.84 -0.31 -26.77
C VAL A 22 0.28 -1.39 -27.71
N PRO A 23 0.57 -1.40 -29.02
CA PRO A 23 0.15 -2.50 -29.89
C PRO A 23 0.72 -3.85 -29.47
N LEU A 24 1.94 -3.86 -28.92
CA LEU A 24 2.59 -5.07 -28.42
C LEU A 24 1.92 -5.58 -27.15
N PHE A 25 1.56 -4.69 -26.22
CA PHE A 25 0.74 -5.00 -25.05
C PHE A 25 -0.58 -5.65 -25.45
N ASP A 26 -1.32 -5.04 -26.38
CA ASP A 26 -2.63 -5.55 -26.85
C ASP A 26 -2.54 -6.96 -27.45
N LYS A 27 -1.39 -7.28 -28.05
CA LYS A 27 -1.09 -8.61 -28.58
C LYS A 27 -0.74 -9.63 -27.50
N VAL A 28 0.17 -9.29 -26.58
CA VAL A 28 0.68 -10.26 -25.58
C VAL A 28 -0.34 -10.54 -24.48
N ILE A 29 -1.17 -9.56 -24.13
CA ILE A 29 -2.12 -9.68 -23.01
C ILE A 29 -3.27 -10.64 -23.28
N GLN A 30 -3.41 -11.11 -24.52
CA GLN A 30 -4.30 -12.22 -24.88
C GLN A 30 -3.92 -13.53 -24.15
N ASP A 31 -2.68 -13.64 -23.68
CA ASP A 31 -2.24 -14.68 -22.77
C ASP A 31 -2.26 -14.17 -21.31
N PRO A 32 -3.19 -14.65 -20.46
CA PRO A 32 -3.26 -14.36 -19.04
C PRO A 32 -1.94 -14.46 -18.27
N ALA A 33 -1.05 -15.36 -18.66
CA ALA A 33 0.23 -15.59 -17.96
C ALA A 33 1.17 -14.37 -18.07
N THR A 34 0.94 -13.48 -19.03
CA THR A 34 1.78 -12.29 -19.26
C THR A 34 1.51 -11.15 -18.29
N ALA A 35 0.34 -11.13 -17.62
CA ALA A 35 -0.05 -10.04 -16.72
C ALA A 35 0.92 -9.90 -15.52
N GLY A 36 1.35 -11.02 -14.94
CA GLY A 36 2.27 -11.03 -13.80
C GLY A 36 3.62 -10.38 -14.12
N PRO A 37 4.36 -10.85 -15.14
CA PRO A 37 5.60 -10.23 -15.59
C PRO A 37 5.48 -8.74 -15.93
N ILE A 38 4.39 -8.34 -16.61
CA ILE A 38 4.12 -6.93 -16.92
C ILE A 38 4.01 -6.11 -15.64
N LEU A 39 3.27 -6.59 -14.63
CA LEU A 39 3.10 -5.89 -13.37
C LEU A 39 4.39 -5.72 -12.58
N VAL A 40 5.24 -6.77 -12.54
CA VAL A 40 6.56 -6.69 -11.90
C VAL A 40 7.40 -5.60 -12.56
N GLU A 41 7.39 -5.55 -13.90
CA GLU A 41 8.19 -4.57 -14.64
C GLU A 41 7.64 -3.14 -14.51
N LEU A 42 6.33 -2.96 -14.46
CA LEU A 42 5.70 -1.66 -14.19
C LEU A 42 6.10 -1.11 -12.83
N VAL A 43 6.05 -1.94 -11.78
CA VAL A 43 6.48 -1.55 -10.42
C VAL A 43 7.98 -1.24 -10.38
N GLY A 44 8.81 -2.09 -10.99
CA GLY A 44 10.25 -1.87 -11.07
C GLY A 44 10.59 -0.56 -11.80
N THR A 45 9.96 -0.32 -12.94
CA THR A 45 10.15 0.91 -13.73
C THR A 45 9.67 2.16 -12.99
N ALA A 46 8.49 2.11 -12.37
CA ALA A 46 7.94 3.24 -11.62
C ALA A 46 8.73 3.55 -10.35
N SER A 47 9.54 2.62 -9.83
CA SER A 47 10.45 2.90 -8.71
C SER A 47 11.56 3.89 -9.05
N ASN A 48 11.83 4.10 -10.36
CA ASN A 48 12.71 5.14 -10.87
C ASN A 48 12.00 6.47 -11.12
N HIS A 49 10.72 6.60 -10.75
CA HIS A 49 9.99 7.84 -10.96
C HIS A 49 10.71 9.04 -10.33
N ASP A 50 10.89 10.08 -11.13
CA ASP A 50 11.47 11.36 -10.73
C ASP A 50 10.40 12.43 -10.87
N ASP A 51 9.79 12.84 -9.76
CA ASP A 51 8.96 14.04 -9.73
C ASP A 51 9.85 15.22 -9.34
N PRO A 52 10.23 16.13 -10.25
CA PRO A 52 11.09 17.27 -9.93
C PRO A 52 10.43 18.29 -8.99
N GLN A 53 9.10 18.25 -8.83
CA GLN A 53 8.37 19.10 -7.88
C GLN A 53 8.18 18.41 -6.51
N LEU A 54 8.49 17.11 -6.43
CA LEU A 54 8.55 16.28 -5.22
C LEU A 54 7.32 16.43 -4.29
N HIS A 55 6.13 16.71 -4.85
CA HIS A 55 4.95 16.95 -4.03
C HIS A 55 4.39 15.67 -3.41
N THR A 56 4.69 14.50 -4.00
CA THR A 56 4.72 13.12 -3.48
C THR A 56 4.81 12.23 -4.73
N PRO A 57 5.73 11.24 -4.83
CA PRO A 57 5.84 10.41 -6.03
C PRO A 57 4.67 9.41 -6.11
N HIS A 58 3.50 9.90 -6.53
CA HIS A 58 2.28 9.13 -6.68
C HIS A 58 2.41 8.05 -7.77
N GLY A 59 3.40 8.18 -8.67
CA GLY A 59 3.68 7.20 -9.72
C GLY A 59 3.86 5.79 -9.18
N LEU A 60 4.80 5.59 -8.24
CA LEU A 60 5.05 4.27 -7.67
C LEU A 60 3.88 3.79 -6.81
N LEU A 61 3.31 4.68 -5.98
CA LEU A 61 2.13 4.41 -5.15
C LEU A 61 0.98 3.85 -5.99
N THR A 62 0.69 4.50 -7.12
CA THR A 62 -0.37 4.10 -8.06
C THR A 62 -0.07 2.74 -8.69
N MET A 63 1.18 2.46 -9.05
CA MET A 63 1.55 1.14 -9.61
C MET A 63 1.43 0.02 -8.59
N VAL A 64 1.88 0.24 -7.35
CA VAL A 64 1.80 -0.75 -6.27
C VAL A 64 0.34 -1.02 -5.92
N ALA A 65 -0.45 0.04 -5.70
CA ALA A 65 -1.87 -0.08 -5.44
C ALA A 65 -2.63 -0.75 -6.59
N GLY A 66 -2.32 -0.40 -7.84
CA GLY A 66 -2.90 -1.03 -9.02
C GLY A 66 -2.56 -2.52 -9.14
N ARG A 67 -1.31 -2.91 -8.83
CA ARG A 67 -0.91 -4.32 -8.78
C ARG A 67 -1.67 -5.08 -7.70
N ASP A 68 -1.85 -4.49 -6.52
CA ASP A 68 -2.57 -5.14 -5.43
C ASP A 68 -4.05 -5.31 -5.71
N LEU A 69 -4.68 -4.32 -6.36
CA LEU A 69 -6.04 -4.47 -6.90
C LEU A 69 -6.12 -5.62 -7.91
N LEU A 70 -5.14 -5.75 -8.81
CA LEU A 70 -5.10 -6.84 -9.81
C LEU A 70 -4.84 -8.22 -9.19
N ARG A 71 -4.29 -8.31 -7.97
CA ARG A 71 -4.22 -9.57 -7.21
C ARG A 71 -5.58 -10.01 -6.66
N LEU A 72 -6.57 -9.10 -6.61
CA LEU A 72 -7.95 -9.42 -6.21
C LEU A 72 -8.78 -9.96 -7.38
N THR A 73 -8.27 -9.90 -8.62
CA THR A 73 -8.96 -10.44 -9.80
C THR A 73 -8.34 -11.75 -10.26
N ARG A 74 -9.09 -12.48 -11.10
CA ARG A 74 -8.55 -13.58 -11.90
C ARG A 74 -8.55 -13.15 -13.36
N PRO A 75 -7.54 -13.50 -14.17
CA PRO A 75 -7.58 -13.25 -15.60
C PRO A 75 -8.84 -13.84 -16.25
N PRO A 76 -9.47 -13.16 -17.23
CA PRO A 76 -9.07 -11.88 -17.85
C PRO A 76 -9.51 -10.61 -17.07
N GLY A 77 -10.03 -10.76 -15.86
CA GLY A 77 -10.48 -9.67 -15.00
C GLY A 77 -9.40 -8.63 -14.68
N GLY A 78 -9.79 -7.36 -14.63
CA GLY A 78 -8.88 -6.23 -14.35
C GLY A 78 -8.07 -5.75 -15.56
N LEU A 79 -8.30 -6.28 -16.77
CA LEU A 79 -7.57 -5.88 -17.98
C LEU A 79 -7.60 -4.36 -18.24
N GLY A 80 -8.74 -3.71 -17.98
CA GLY A 80 -8.85 -2.26 -18.13
C GLY A 80 -7.94 -1.48 -17.18
N LEU A 81 -7.82 -1.94 -15.92
CA LEU A 81 -6.89 -1.37 -14.94
C LEU A 81 -5.44 -1.62 -15.38
N LEU A 82 -5.09 -2.84 -15.80
CA LEU A 82 -3.74 -3.14 -16.29
C LEU A 82 -3.35 -2.28 -17.49
N ARG A 83 -4.26 -2.12 -18.47
CA ARG A 83 -4.04 -1.24 -19.62
C ARG A 83 -3.82 0.21 -19.18
N PHE A 84 -4.61 0.69 -18.21
CA PHE A 84 -4.41 2.01 -17.65
C PHE A 84 -3.02 2.17 -17.03
N LEU A 85 -2.57 1.21 -16.20
CA LEU A 85 -1.24 1.25 -15.58
C LEU A 85 -0.11 1.28 -16.61
N VAL A 86 -0.24 0.51 -17.71
CA VAL A 86 0.74 0.55 -18.81
C VAL A 86 0.79 1.93 -19.46
N LEU A 87 -0.36 2.54 -19.75
CA LEU A 87 -0.40 3.88 -20.35
C LEU A 87 0.13 4.96 -19.40
N TYR A 88 -0.28 4.90 -18.13
CA TYR A 88 0.16 5.80 -17.07
C TYR A 88 1.68 5.70 -16.84
N ASN A 89 2.25 4.50 -16.94
CA ASN A 89 3.69 4.31 -16.82
C ASN A 89 4.47 5.19 -17.81
N PHE A 90 3.98 5.36 -19.04
CA PHE A 90 4.62 6.20 -20.05
C PHE A 90 4.51 7.70 -19.80
N THR A 91 3.64 8.14 -18.87
CA THR A 91 3.57 9.55 -18.47
C THR A 91 4.54 9.89 -17.34
N LEU A 92 5.13 8.88 -16.69
CA LEU A 92 6.07 9.09 -15.59
C LEU A 92 7.44 9.52 -16.10
N GLN A 93 7.95 10.63 -15.59
CA GLN A 93 9.35 10.99 -15.70
C GLN A 93 10.20 10.05 -14.83
N ARG A 94 11.38 9.67 -15.31
CA ARG A 94 12.23 8.65 -14.66
C ARG A 94 13.67 9.10 -14.58
N ARG A 95 14.33 8.70 -13.48
CA ARG A 95 15.78 8.82 -13.32
C ARG A 95 16.48 7.82 -14.24
N PRO A 96 17.60 8.21 -14.88
CA PRO A 96 18.45 7.27 -15.61
C PRO A 96 19.30 6.45 -14.63
N PHE A 97 18.66 5.68 -13.75
CA PHE A 97 19.33 4.91 -12.70
C PHE A 97 19.09 3.41 -12.90
N SER A 98 20.13 2.74 -13.39
CA SER A 98 20.09 1.32 -13.76
C SER A 98 20.62 0.42 -12.63
N GLU A 99 20.29 -0.87 -12.69
CA GLU A 99 20.76 -1.86 -11.72
C GLU A 99 22.30 -1.94 -11.65
N PRO A 100 23.06 -1.91 -12.76
CA PRO A 100 24.52 -1.87 -12.69
C PRO A 100 25.05 -0.60 -12.02
N ALA A 101 24.39 0.55 -12.24
CA ALA A 101 24.76 1.81 -11.60
C ALA A 101 24.48 1.77 -10.09
N ALA A 102 23.32 1.24 -9.69
CA ALA A 102 22.97 1.02 -8.28
C ALA A 102 23.99 0.12 -7.57
N ALA A 103 24.33 -1.01 -8.19
CA ALA A 103 25.32 -1.94 -7.64
C ALA A 103 26.73 -1.33 -7.56
N ALA A 104 27.14 -0.53 -8.55
CA ALA A 104 28.43 0.18 -8.52
C ALA A 104 28.47 1.24 -7.42
N MET A 105 27.38 2.00 -7.25
CA MET A 105 27.24 3.01 -6.21
C MET A 105 27.16 2.41 -4.80
N ALA A 106 26.52 1.26 -4.61
CA ALA A 106 26.56 0.54 -3.33
C ALA A 106 27.98 0.10 -2.96
N ARG A 107 28.76 -0.37 -3.94
CA ARG A 107 30.14 -0.83 -3.73
C ARG A 107 31.16 0.30 -3.52
N SER A 108 30.83 1.55 -3.85
CA SER A 108 31.74 2.67 -3.61
C SER A 108 31.82 3.05 -2.12
N VAL A 109 30.82 2.64 -1.32
CA VAL A 109 30.85 2.78 0.14
C VAL A 109 31.69 1.64 0.74
N PRO A 110 32.70 1.96 1.58
CA PRO A 110 33.47 0.94 2.28
C PRO A 110 32.59 0.05 3.18
N PRO A 111 32.92 -1.23 3.34
CA PRO A 111 32.28 -2.09 4.34
C PRO A 111 32.42 -1.52 5.75
N ALA A 112 31.34 -1.53 6.51
CA ALA A 112 31.30 -1.14 7.93
C ALA A 112 30.16 -1.88 8.65
N PRO A 113 30.15 -1.94 9.98
CA PRO A 113 29.04 -2.51 10.74
C PRO A 113 27.70 -1.83 10.40
N ALA A 114 26.61 -2.61 10.39
CA ALA A 114 25.28 -2.12 10.01
C ALA A 114 24.81 -0.92 10.86
N GLU A 115 25.15 -0.90 12.16
CA GLU A 115 24.84 0.22 13.06
C GLU A 115 25.55 1.52 12.62
N GLU A 116 26.82 1.44 12.22
CA GLU A 116 27.59 2.59 11.75
C GLU A 116 27.04 3.13 10.44
N LEU A 117 26.75 2.23 9.49
CA LEU A 117 26.12 2.57 8.21
C LEU A 117 24.72 3.16 8.40
N GLY A 118 23.92 2.61 9.31
CA GLY A 118 22.60 3.12 9.68
C GLY A 118 22.66 4.52 10.29
N GLY A 119 23.63 4.76 11.20
CA GLY A 119 23.88 6.08 11.75
C GLY A 119 24.37 7.09 10.71
N ALA A 120 25.22 6.67 9.77
CA ALA A 120 25.64 7.51 8.64
C ALA A 120 24.47 7.83 7.70
N TYR A 121 23.62 6.86 7.43
CA TYR A 121 22.42 7.04 6.61
C TYR A 121 21.46 8.05 7.26
N ALA A 122 21.19 7.93 8.56
CA ALA A 122 20.35 8.88 9.29
C ALA A 122 20.90 10.32 9.24
N ARG A 123 22.23 10.49 9.33
CA ARG A 123 22.89 11.80 9.16
C ARG A 123 22.75 12.33 7.72
N ALA A 124 22.92 11.48 6.71
CA ALA A 124 22.77 11.85 5.32
C ALA A 124 21.33 12.30 5.01
N VAL A 125 20.34 11.57 5.54
CA VAL A 125 18.91 11.93 5.42
C VAL A 125 18.64 13.28 6.09
N ALA A 126 19.03 13.45 7.35
CA ALA A 126 18.83 14.71 8.07
C ALA A 126 19.53 15.90 7.38
N GLY A 127 20.67 15.65 6.71
CA GLY A 127 21.43 16.64 5.97
C GLY A 127 20.93 16.95 4.56
N GLY A 128 19.90 16.26 4.04
CA GLY A 128 19.44 16.45 2.66
C GLY A 128 20.37 15.84 1.59
N LEU A 129 21.26 14.92 1.98
CA LEU A 129 22.32 14.38 1.12
C LEU A 129 21.84 13.14 0.37
N GLY A 130 20.94 13.33 -0.61
CA GLY A 130 20.25 12.25 -1.32
C GLY A 130 21.15 11.16 -1.93
N GLU A 131 22.19 11.54 -2.67
CA GLU A 131 23.12 10.56 -3.28
C GLU A 131 23.92 9.77 -2.24
N GLN A 132 24.32 10.44 -1.14
CA GLN A 132 25.01 9.78 -0.05
C GLN A 132 24.08 8.79 0.65
N ALA A 133 22.85 9.21 0.97
CA ALA A 133 21.82 8.34 1.55
C ALA A 133 21.55 7.12 0.66
N ALA A 134 21.45 7.30 -0.65
CA ALA A 134 21.30 6.22 -1.62
C ALA A 134 22.45 5.23 -1.57
N SER A 135 23.69 5.70 -1.64
CA SER A 135 24.88 4.84 -1.60
C SER A 135 24.96 4.02 -0.31
N LEU A 136 24.66 4.62 0.84
CA LEU A 136 24.63 3.97 2.15
C LEU A 136 23.51 2.92 2.24
N MET A 137 22.32 3.24 1.72
CA MET A 137 21.20 2.30 1.66
C MET A 137 21.53 1.08 0.80
N GLY A 138 22.12 1.30 -0.39
CA GLY A 138 22.56 0.22 -1.26
C GLY A 138 23.64 -0.65 -0.63
N ARG A 139 24.57 -0.03 0.12
CA ARG A 139 25.60 -0.75 0.88
C ARG A 139 24.99 -1.62 1.97
N LEU A 140 24.10 -1.07 2.78
CA LEU A 140 23.37 -1.81 3.82
C LEU A 140 22.59 -2.99 3.23
N ALA A 141 21.92 -2.79 2.10
CA ALA A 141 21.14 -3.85 1.45
C ALA A 141 22.04 -5.00 0.98
N THR A 142 23.25 -4.66 0.51
CA THR A 142 24.24 -5.65 0.07
C THR A 142 24.81 -6.45 1.26
N ASP A 143 25.10 -5.78 2.38
CA ASP A 143 25.80 -6.39 3.52
C ASP A 143 24.86 -7.06 4.52
N ALA A 144 23.73 -6.42 4.85
CA ALA A 144 22.78 -6.86 5.89
C ALA A 144 21.49 -7.46 5.33
N GLY A 145 21.22 -7.30 4.02
CA GLY A 145 20.05 -7.85 3.34
C GLY A 145 18.83 -6.94 3.33
N PHE A 146 17.79 -7.39 2.61
CA PHE A 146 16.55 -6.65 2.37
C PHE A 146 15.81 -6.27 3.66
N GLU A 147 15.56 -7.24 4.55
CA GLU A 147 14.80 -7.04 5.79
C GLU A 147 15.37 -5.92 6.67
N ALA A 148 16.69 -5.91 6.86
CA ALA A 148 17.37 -4.88 7.66
C ALA A 148 17.20 -3.48 7.06
N VAL A 149 17.23 -3.38 5.73
CA VAL A 149 17.06 -2.10 5.03
C VAL A 149 15.60 -1.67 4.98
N ALA A 150 14.67 -2.60 4.78
CA ALA A 150 13.24 -2.33 4.88
C ALA A 150 12.91 -1.77 6.26
N HIS A 151 13.37 -2.42 7.33
CA HIS A 151 13.22 -1.94 8.70
C HIS A 151 13.78 -0.52 8.87
N LEU A 152 15.05 -0.28 8.49
CA LEU A 152 15.68 1.03 8.61
C LEU A 152 14.92 2.13 7.85
N ALA A 153 14.51 1.86 6.61
CA ALA A 153 13.79 2.82 5.79
C ALA A 153 12.42 3.14 6.37
N LEU A 154 11.67 2.12 6.82
CA LEU A 154 10.36 2.30 7.46
C LEU A 154 10.49 3.04 8.79
N ARG A 155 11.44 2.66 9.66
CA ARG A 155 11.74 3.39 10.90
C ARG A 155 12.06 4.85 10.64
N THR A 156 12.82 5.15 9.60
CA THR A 156 13.18 6.53 9.22
C THR A 156 11.94 7.35 8.84
N SER A 157 10.98 6.74 8.14
CA SER A 157 9.73 7.41 7.77
C SER A 157 8.85 7.81 8.98
N LEU A 158 9.05 7.17 10.14
CA LEU A 158 8.31 7.48 11.37
C LEU A 158 8.66 8.85 11.96
N ALA A 159 9.75 9.48 11.50
CA ALA A 159 10.15 10.83 11.87
C ALA A 159 9.10 11.89 11.50
N ASP A 160 8.36 11.65 10.42
CA ASP A 160 7.28 12.53 9.95
C ASP A 160 5.96 11.76 9.80
N LEU A 161 5.52 11.17 10.90
CA LEU A 161 4.17 10.62 11.01
C LEU A 161 3.18 11.76 11.31
N GLY A 162 3.02 12.69 10.37
CA GLY A 162 1.95 13.70 10.35
C GLY A 162 0.59 13.08 9.99
N ARG A 163 -0.49 13.88 9.94
CA ARG A 163 -1.86 13.38 9.64
C ARG A 163 -2.00 12.74 8.25
N LEU A 164 -1.16 13.12 7.29
CA LEU A 164 -1.22 12.58 5.92
C LEU A 164 -0.38 11.31 5.74
N GLY A 165 0.58 11.04 6.64
CA GLY A 165 1.38 9.81 6.62
C GLY A 165 2.18 9.55 5.35
N HIS A 166 2.38 10.57 4.49
CA HIS A 166 2.95 10.42 3.15
C HIS A 166 4.28 9.68 3.16
N ASN A 167 5.20 10.04 4.05
CA ASN A 167 6.51 9.40 4.13
C ASN A 167 6.43 7.90 4.44
N LEU A 168 5.54 7.48 5.35
CA LEU A 168 5.35 6.06 5.67
C LEU A 168 4.67 5.32 4.52
N VAL A 169 3.62 5.89 3.96
CA VAL A 169 2.88 5.29 2.83
C VAL A 169 3.79 5.13 1.61
N THR A 170 4.60 6.14 1.29
CA THR A 170 5.58 6.05 0.20
C THR A 170 6.68 5.04 0.52
N ALA A 171 7.23 5.05 1.74
CA ALA A 171 8.24 4.06 2.13
C ALA A 171 7.72 2.62 2.01
N ALA A 172 6.48 2.37 2.44
CA ALA A 172 5.80 1.08 2.27
C ALA A 172 5.77 0.65 0.80
N SER A 173 5.37 1.54 -0.12
CA SER A 173 5.34 1.22 -1.56
C SER A 173 6.71 0.95 -2.15
N TYR A 174 7.76 1.64 -1.71
CA TYR A 174 9.13 1.36 -2.17
C TYR A 174 9.67 0.04 -1.63
N VAL A 175 9.41 -0.28 -0.36
CA VAL A 175 9.78 -1.57 0.24
C VAL A 175 9.06 -2.71 -0.48
N GLU A 176 7.76 -2.54 -0.75
CA GLU A 176 6.96 -3.51 -1.48
C GLU A 176 7.37 -3.64 -2.95
N ALA A 177 7.81 -2.55 -3.59
CA ALA A 177 8.38 -2.60 -4.92
C ALA A 177 9.70 -3.38 -4.94
N ALA A 178 10.57 -3.13 -3.96
CA ALA A 178 11.83 -3.85 -3.78
C ALA A 178 11.62 -5.35 -3.52
N GLU A 179 10.63 -5.73 -2.70
CA GLU A 179 10.27 -7.13 -2.46
C GLU A 179 9.72 -7.83 -3.72
N THR A 180 9.04 -7.06 -4.59
CA THR A 180 8.39 -7.61 -5.79
C THR A 180 9.36 -7.88 -6.93
N VAL A 181 10.41 -7.07 -7.07
CA VAL A 181 11.41 -7.26 -8.12
C VAL A 181 12.43 -8.33 -7.70
N ALA A 182 13.05 -8.99 -8.68
CA ALA A 182 14.04 -10.02 -8.40
C ALA A 182 15.26 -9.44 -7.65
N ARG A 183 15.91 -10.27 -6.82
CA ARG A 183 17.13 -9.91 -6.09
C ARG A 183 18.21 -9.35 -7.04
N GLY A 184 18.81 -8.23 -6.68
CA GLY A 184 19.73 -7.46 -7.50
C GLY A 184 19.06 -6.28 -8.22
N ARG A 185 17.76 -6.39 -8.54
CA ARG A 185 16.93 -5.28 -9.04
C ARG A 185 16.35 -4.43 -7.90
N ASP A 186 16.27 -5.01 -6.71
CA ASP A 186 15.76 -4.44 -5.45
C ASP A 186 16.57 -3.22 -4.95
N LEU A 187 17.85 -3.11 -5.32
CA LEU A 187 18.66 -1.94 -4.98
C LEU A 187 18.10 -0.63 -5.55
N VAL A 188 17.52 -0.66 -6.75
CA VAL A 188 16.99 0.54 -7.41
C VAL A 188 15.86 1.19 -6.58
N PRO A 189 14.76 0.50 -6.23
CA PRO A 189 13.72 1.06 -5.38
C PRO A 189 14.26 1.52 -4.01
N LEU A 190 15.10 0.71 -3.33
CA LEU A 190 15.62 1.06 -2.01
C LEU A 190 16.47 2.35 -2.04
N MET A 191 17.33 2.48 -3.05
CA MET A 191 18.20 3.64 -3.19
C MET A 191 17.43 4.89 -3.62
N ASN A 192 16.37 4.76 -4.43
CA ASN A 192 15.49 5.89 -4.75
C ASN A 192 14.65 6.33 -3.54
N LEU A 193 14.17 5.40 -2.72
CA LEU A 193 13.55 5.72 -1.43
C LEU A 193 14.50 6.52 -0.54
N ALA A 194 15.77 6.13 -0.45
CA ALA A 194 16.76 6.86 0.33
C ALA A 194 16.97 8.31 -0.14
N ARG A 195 16.96 8.55 -1.46
CA ARG A 195 17.02 9.91 -2.02
C ARG A 195 15.78 10.71 -1.64
N LEU A 196 14.61 10.10 -1.76
CA LEU A 196 13.34 10.75 -1.40
C LEU A 196 13.31 11.11 0.08
N GLN A 197 13.69 10.18 0.96
CA GLN A 197 13.73 10.43 2.40
C GLN A 197 14.72 11.52 2.77
N ALA A 198 15.88 11.57 2.13
CA ALA A 198 16.82 12.67 2.34
C ALA A 198 16.21 14.03 1.98
N PHE A 199 15.43 14.10 0.90
CA PHE A 199 14.72 15.33 0.54
C PHE A 199 13.57 15.65 1.50
N SER A 200 12.68 14.70 1.75
CA SER A 200 11.43 14.93 2.50
C SER A 200 11.62 15.03 4.01
N LEU A 201 12.70 14.47 4.55
CA LEU A 201 13.01 14.45 5.98
C LEU A 201 14.22 15.32 6.34
N GLN A 202 14.66 16.20 5.43
CA GLN A 202 15.75 17.13 5.71
C GLN A 202 15.43 17.98 6.95
N GLY A 203 16.34 18.00 7.93
CA GLY A 203 16.16 18.73 9.18
C GLY A 203 15.12 18.15 10.14
N VAL A 204 14.43 17.05 9.77
CA VAL A 204 13.45 16.39 10.65
C VAL A 204 14.20 15.54 11.67
N LYS A 205 13.85 15.72 12.95
CA LYS A 205 14.45 14.94 14.03
C LYS A 205 13.88 13.54 14.05
N ALA A 206 14.74 12.53 14.19
CA ALA A 206 14.32 11.15 14.39
C ALA A 206 13.37 11.03 15.58
N PRO A 207 12.33 10.17 15.50
CA PRO A 207 11.36 10.03 16.56
C PRO A 207 12.02 9.35 17.76
N ASN A 208 11.71 9.84 18.97
CA ASN A 208 12.10 9.14 20.19
C ASN A 208 11.08 8.02 20.47
N ILE A 209 11.39 6.82 19.99
CA ILE A 209 10.56 5.62 20.20
C ILE A 209 11.12 4.87 21.41
N PRO A 210 10.37 4.75 22.52
CA PRO A 210 10.83 4.04 23.71
C PRO A 210 11.06 2.56 23.40
N GLU A 211 12.22 2.04 23.77
CA GLU A 211 12.47 0.60 23.79
C GLU A 211 11.72 -0.04 24.96
N ARG A 212 10.94 -1.07 24.67
CA ARG A 212 10.22 -1.87 25.66
C ARG A 212 10.85 -3.27 25.73
N GLY A 213 11.02 -3.79 26.94
CA GLY A 213 11.68 -5.08 27.17
C GLY A 213 10.77 -6.30 27.07
N ASP A 214 9.46 -6.11 27.27
CA ASP A 214 8.47 -7.21 27.34
C ASP A 214 7.06 -6.74 26.92
N ALA A 215 6.09 -7.66 26.98
CA ALA A 215 4.70 -7.44 26.60
C ALA A 215 3.87 -6.64 27.63
N GLY A 216 4.38 -6.44 28.85
CA GLY A 216 3.60 -5.98 30.00
C GLY A 216 2.61 -7.03 30.53
N ASP A 217 1.73 -6.61 31.44
CA ASP A 217 0.78 -7.48 32.14
C ASP A 217 -0.56 -7.67 31.38
N ALA A 218 -0.81 -6.88 30.34
CA ALA A 218 -2.04 -6.96 29.57
C ALA A 218 -2.08 -8.22 28.68
N LYS A 219 -3.28 -8.73 28.43
CA LYS A 219 -3.49 -9.83 27.49
C LYS A 219 -3.58 -9.30 26.06
N ALA A 220 -2.94 -10.01 25.12
CA ALA A 220 -3.12 -9.79 23.69
C ALA A 220 -4.54 -10.20 23.27
N ASP A 221 -5.43 -9.22 23.09
CA ASP A 221 -6.85 -9.45 22.82
C ASP A 221 -7.44 -8.33 21.94
N VAL A 222 -7.71 -8.66 20.67
CA VAL A 222 -8.20 -7.71 19.65
C VAL A 222 -9.65 -7.32 19.89
N SER A 223 -10.47 -8.23 20.42
CA SER A 223 -11.87 -7.95 20.75
C SER A 223 -11.94 -6.96 21.90
N TRP A 224 -11.14 -7.19 22.94
CA TRP A 224 -11.03 -6.26 24.07
C TRP A 224 -10.47 -4.90 23.65
N LEU A 225 -9.46 -4.87 22.78
CA LEU A 225 -8.97 -3.62 22.18
C LEU A 225 -10.11 -2.83 21.53
N GLY A 226 -11.01 -3.51 20.79
CA GLY A 226 -12.18 -2.92 20.15
C GLY A 226 -13.14 -2.26 21.15
N GLU A 227 -13.39 -2.90 22.30
CA GLU A 227 -14.23 -2.34 23.37
C GLU A 227 -13.57 -1.12 24.01
N LEU A 228 -12.29 -1.23 24.37
CA LEU A 228 -11.53 -0.15 25.03
C LEU A 228 -11.48 1.15 24.20
N VAL A 229 -11.32 1.04 22.87
CA VAL A 229 -11.23 2.22 22.01
C VAL A 229 -12.59 2.91 21.83
N VAL A 230 -13.69 2.17 21.95
CA VAL A 230 -15.06 2.72 21.96
C VAL A 230 -15.33 3.40 23.30
N GLU A 231 -14.89 2.83 24.41
CA GLU A 231 -15.02 3.41 25.76
C GLU A 231 -14.09 4.61 26.01
N GLY A 232 -13.06 4.79 25.18
CA GLY A 232 -12.05 5.84 25.36
C GLY A 232 -11.06 5.55 26.50
N ALA A 233 -10.88 4.28 26.86
CA ALA A 233 -9.98 3.81 27.93
C ALA A 233 -8.51 3.76 27.48
N PHE A 234 -7.97 4.91 27.09
CA PHE A 234 -6.68 5.06 26.40
C PHE A 234 -5.48 4.43 27.13
N ASP A 235 -5.39 4.51 28.46
CA ASP A 235 -4.29 3.89 29.22
C ASP A 235 -4.26 2.36 29.05
N GLN A 236 -5.43 1.73 28.94
CA GLN A 236 -5.55 0.29 28.70
C GLN A 236 -5.32 -0.08 27.23
N VAL A 237 -5.72 0.80 26.30
CA VAL A 237 -5.46 0.63 24.86
C VAL A 237 -3.96 0.46 24.61
N GLU A 238 -3.11 1.35 25.14
CA GLU A 238 -1.66 1.26 24.93
C GLU A 238 -1.07 -0.06 25.45
N ALA A 239 -1.56 -0.55 26.60
CA ALA A 239 -1.11 -1.81 27.18
C ALA A 239 -1.51 -3.03 26.31
N VAL A 240 -2.73 -3.06 25.77
CA VAL A 240 -3.17 -4.14 24.87
C VAL A 240 -2.42 -4.10 23.53
N LEU A 241 -2.15 -2.90 22.98
CA LEU A 241 -1.33 -2.73 21.78
C LEU A 241 0.09 -3.25 21.98
N GLN A 242 0.69 -3.02 23.16
CA GLN A 242 1.97 -3.61 23.52
C GLN A 242 1.91 -5.14 23.56
N ALA A 243 0.92 -5.70 24.26
CA ALA A 243 0.75 -7.14 24.36
C ALA A 243 0.60 -7.81 22.98
N LEU A 244 -0.21 -7.22 22.07
CA LEU A 244 -0.38 -7.70 20.70
C LEU A 244 0.93 -7.64 19.90
N ALA A 245 1.67 -6.53 19.98
CA ALA A 245 2.92 -6.37 19.25
C ALA A 245 3.99 -7.39 19.69
N PHE A 246 4.15 -7.62 20.99
CA PHE A 246 5.11 -8.59 21.53
C PHE A 246 4.67 -10.05 21.34
N SER A 247 3.37 -10.29 21.11
CA SER A 247 2.84 -11.62 20.79
C SER A 247 2.90 -11.95 19.30
N GLY A 248 3.49 -11.07 18.47
CA GLY A 248 3.54 -11.25 17.01
C GLY A 248 2.22 -11.00 16.30
N GLN A 249 1.25 -10.35 16.95
CA GLN A 249 -0.09 -10.04 16.44
C GLN A 249 -0.26 -8.52 16.19
N ALA A 250 0.84 -7.84 15.85
CA ALA A 250 0.83 -6.39 15.59
C ALA A 250 -0.13 -6.01 14.44
N GLU A 251 -0.27 -6.87 13.43
CA GLU A 251 -1.17 -6.63 12.30
C GLU A 251 -2.63 -6.50 12.75
N ASP A 252 -3.08 -7.37 13.65
CA ASP A 252 -4.47 -7.43 14.11
C ASP A 252 -4.86 -6.23 14.97
N ALA A 253 -3.88 -5.60 15.63
CA ALA A 253 -4.07 -4.39 16.42
C ALA A 253 -4.61 -3.20 15.60
N TYR A 254 -4.47 -3.22 14.27
CA TYR A 254 -4.99 -2.18 13.39
C TYR A 254 -6.47 -2.34 13.06
N ARG A 255 -7.12 -3.47 13.38
CA ARG A 255 -8.54 -3.72 13.02
C ARG A 255 -9.49 -2.60 13.46
N PRO A 256 -9.52 -2.15 14.74
CA PRO A 256 -10.40 -1.05 15.15
C PRO A 256 -10.08 0.29 14.46
N LEU A 257 -8.80 0.59 14.23
CA LEU A 257 -8.38 1.76 13.45
C LEU A 257 -8.85 1.71 12.01
N LEU A 258 -8.80 0.55 11.36
CA LEU A 258 -9.28 0.35 9.99
C LEU A 258 -10.79 0.56 9.88
N VAL A 259 -11.57 0.06 10.84
CA VAL A 259 -13.01 0.33 10.92
C VAL A 259 -13.26 1.84 11.06
N ALA A 260 -12.61 2.49 12.02
CA ALA A 260 -12.80 3.92 12.28
C ALA A 260 -12.38 4.80 11.09
N THR A 261 -11.23 4.51 10.47
CA THR A 261 -10.75 5.23 9.28
C THR A 261 -11.49 4.84 8.01
N SER A 262 -12.25 3.74 7.97
CA SER A 262 -13.18 3.49 6.86
C SER A 262 -14.40 4.40 6.94
N ALA A 263 -14.91 4.68 8.15
CA ALA A 263 -16.00 5.63 8.36
C ALA A 263 -15.56 7.09 8.09
N ASP A 264 -14.35 7.45 8.53
CA ASP A 264 -13.72 8.74 8.24
C ASP A 264 -12.33 8.55 7.60
N PRO A 265 -12.27 8.38 6.27
CA PRO A 265 -11.03 8.10 5.55
C PRO A 265 -10.11 9.31 5.40
N GLY A 266 -10.51 10.48 5.93
CA GLY A 266 -9.79 11.72 5.77
C GLY A 266 -9.87 12.29 4.35
N PHE A 267 -9.18 13.41 4.12
CA PHE A 267 -9.09 14.03 2.81
C PHE A 267 -8.53 13.03 1.79
N LEU A 268 -9.23 12.79 0.68
CA LEU A 268 -8.83 11.86 -0.40
C LEU A 268 -8.41 10.44 0.05
N GLY A 269 -8.83 9.97 1.23
CA GLY A 269 -8.49 8.62 1.71
C GLY A 269 -7.21 8.48 2.53
N HIS A 270 -6.50 9.56 2.83
CA HIS A 270 -5.17 9.51 3.46
C HIS A 270 -5.13 8.79 4.80
N SER A 271 -6.15 8.94 5.66
CA SER A 271 -6.17 8.27 6.97
C SER A 271 -6.27 6.76 6.80
N LEU A 272 -7.14 6.29 5.90
CA LEU A 272 -7.29 4.87 5.62
C LEU A 272 -6.02 4.30 4.97
N SER A 273 -5.45 5.01 3.99
CA SER A 273 -4.21 4.62 3.34
C SER A 273 -3.03 4.52 4.32
N LEU A 274 -2.94 5.43 5.29
CA LEU A 274 -1.92 5.40 6.34
C LEU A 274 -2.08 4.17 7.25
N VAL A 275 -3.28 3.90 7.76
CA VAL A 275 -3.52 2.72 8.61
C VAL A 275 -3.27 1.43 7.83
N HIS A 276 -3.70 1.38 6.57
CA HIS A 276 -3.42 0.26 5.67
C HIS A 276 -1.92 0.03 5.48
N ALA A 277 -1.15 1.08 5.19
CA ALA A 277 0.30 0.97 5.02
C ALA A 277 1.00 0.58 6.33
N ALA A 278 0.60 1.16 7.47
CA ALA A 278 1.15 0.80 8.78
C ALA A 278 0.93 -0.69 9.10
N ARG A 279 -0.26 -1.21 8.77
CA ARG A 279 -0.57 -2.64 8.89
C ARG A 279 0.34 -3.49 7.99
N SER A 280 0.45 -3.16 6.71
CA SER A 280 1.20 -3.99 5.73
C SER A 280 2.69 -4.07 6.03
N VAL A 281 3.26 -3.04 6.65
CA VAL A 281 4.68 -2.98 7.00
C VAL A 281 4.99 -3.40 8.43
N SER A 282 3.98 -3.73 9.24
CA SER A 282 4.14 -4.10 10.65
C SER A 282 5.13 -5.25 10.87
N ARG A 283 5.22 -6.20 9.93
CA ARG A 283 6.18 -7.32 9.95
C ARG A 283 7.65 -6.90 9.91
N PHE A 284 7.95 -5.70 9.39
CA PHE A 284 9.33 -5.19 9.31
C PHE A 284 9.70 -4.35 10.55
N LEU A 285 8.74 -4.02 11.41
CA LEU A 285 8.95 -3.20 12.59
C LEU A 285 9.18 -4.07 13.82
N THR A 286 10.02 -3.58 14.73
CA THR A 286 10.18 -4.17 16.06
C THR A 286 8.87 -4.05 16.86
N PRO A 287 8.66 -4.89 17.89
CA PRO A 287 7.49 -4.77 18.75
C PRO A 287 7.32 -3.37 19.34
N SER A 288 8.41 -2.74 19.80
CA SER A 288 8.39 -1.38 20.35
C SER A 288 7.93 -0.33 19.33
N GLU A 289 8.38 -0.44 18.08
CA GLU A 289 7.94 0.46 17.00
C GLU A 289 6.48 0.21 16.62
N ASN A 290 6.04 -1.05 16.56
CA ASN A 290 4.63 -1.40 16.31
C ASN A 290 3.70 -0.87 17.41
N THR A 291 4.10 -0.99 18.68
CA THR A 291 3.36 -0.40 19.80
C THR A 291 3.30 1.12 19.67
N TRP A 292 4.43 1.77 19.44
CA TRP A 292 4.48 3.24 19.30
C TRP A 292 3.67 3.74 18.11
N LEU A 293 3.78 3.09 16.96
CA LEU A 293 3.10 3.47 15.73
C LEU A 293 1.59 3.33 15.90
N SER A 294 1.11 2.14 16.27
CA SER A 294 -0.31 1.90 16.48
C SER A 294 -0.87 2.88 17.53
N TRP A 295 -0.21 3.03 18.67
CA TRP A 295 -0.61 3.97 19.72
C TRP A 295 -0.72 5.41 19.22
N LYS A 296 0.29 5.89 18.48
CA LYS A 296 0.28 7.24 17.91
C LYS A 296 -0.90 7.42 16.95
N LEU A 297 -1.21 6.42 16.12
CA LEU A 297 -2.35 6.50 15.19
C LEU A 297 -3.69 6.52 15.94
N TYR A 298 -3.87 5.68 16.96
CA TYR A 298 -5.07 5.66 17.81
C TYR A 298 -5.37 7.02 18.45
N ARG A 299 -4.32 7.76 18.82
CA ARG A 299 -4.46 9.08 19.46
C ARG A 299 -4.70 10.23 18.48
N THR A 300 -4.37 10.08 17.20
CA THR A 300 -4.22 11.23 16.29
C THR A 300 -5.10 11.19 15.06
N LEU A 301 -5.49 10.01 14.57
CA LEU A 301 -6.23 9.88 13.31
C LEU A 301 -7.74 10.04 13.48
N THR A 302 -8.32 9.59 14.59
CA THR A 302 -9.76 9.63 14.81
C THR A 302 -10.09 9.68 16.30
N THR A 303 -11.31 10.12 16.60
CA THR A 303 -11.89 10.12 17.95
C THR A 303 -13.17 9.30 18.02
N ARG A 304 -13.59 8.68 16.91
CA ARG A 304 -14.83 7.92 16.79
C ARG A 304 -14.51 6.50 16.38
N PHE A 305 -14.73 5.57 17.30
CA PHE A 305 -14.57 4.14 17.11
C PHE A 305 -15.92 3.43 17.16
N GLY A 306 -15.94 2.18 16.68
CA GLY A 306 -17.13 1.35 16.62
C GLY A 306 -17.62 1.16 15.18
N TYR A 307 -18.12 -0.03 14.91
CA TYR A 307 -18.77 -0.34 13.64
C TYR A 307 -20.21 0.21 13.64
N PRO A 308 -20.69 0.89 12.58
CA PRO A 308 -22.04 1.44 12.59
C PRO A 308 -23.12 0.35 12.53
N ASP A 309 -24.01 0.29 13.53
CA ASP A 309 -25.06 -0.74 13.65
C ASP A 309 -25.91 -0.91 12.38
N PHE A 310 -26.24 0.19 11.69
CA PHE A 310 -27.05 0.17 10.46
C PHE A 310 -26.34 -0.49 9.27
N LEU A 311 -25.01 -0.70 9.34
CA LEU A 311 -24.23 -1.43 8.35
C LEU A 311 -24.04 -2.91 8.71
N THR A 312 -24.63 -3.37 9.82
CA THR A 312 -24.63 -4.80 10.18
C THR A 312 -25.44 -5.57 9.14
N LEU A 313 -24.95 -6.74 8.72
CA LEU A 313 -25.63 -7.60 7.77
C LEU A 313 -26.91 -8.18 8.39
N GLY A 314 -27.99 -8.20 7.63
CA GLY A 314 -29.28 -8.77 8.00
C GLY A 314 -29.45 -10.23 7.53
N ASN A 315 -30.71 -10.64 7.44
CA ASN A 315 -31.08 -11.96 6.95
C ASN A 315 -31.05 -12.03 5.41
N PRO A 316 -30.63 -13.16 4.81
CA PRO A 316 -30.63 -13.31 3.35
C PRO A 316 -32.04 -13.26 2.76
N GLU A 317 -32.19 -12.53 1.66
CA GLU A 317 -33.35 -12.61 0.76
C GLU A 317 -33.05 -13.59 -0.36
N ALA A 318 -33.92 -14.56 -0.66
CA ALA A 318 -33.68 -15.56 -1.70
C ALA A 318 -33.56 -14.95 -3.12
N ILE A 319 -32.35 -14.51 -3.46
CA ILE A 319 -31.96 -13.92 -4.74
C ILE A 319 -30.82 -14.76 -5.31
N ASP A 320 -30.91 -15.10 -6.59
CA ASP A 320 -29.86 -15.88 -7.23
C ASP A 320 -28.56 -15.07 -7.41
N ARG A 321 -27.44 -15.79 -7.42
CA ARG A 321 -26.10 -15.22 -7.57
C ARG A 321 -25.92 -14.34 -8.81
N SER A 322 -26.49 -14.71 -9.96
CA SER A 322 -26.30 -13.94 -11.20
C SER A 322 -27.02 -12.60 -11.16
N THR A 323 -28.20 -12.56 -10.55
CA THR A 323 -28.94 -11.32 -10.32
C THR A 323 -28.18 -10.39 -9.39
N LEU A 324 -27.61 -10.90 -8.30
CA LEU A 324 -26.84 -10.10 -7.34
C LEU A 324 -25.61 -9.44 -7.99
N LEU A 325 -24.82 -10.20 -8.77
CA LEU A 325 -23.63 -9.66 -9.45
C LEU A 325 -24.00 -8.65 -10.53
N THR A 326 -25.07 -8.92 -11.31
CA THR A 326 -25.56 -7.99 -12.34
C THR A 326 -26.03 -6.67 -11.70
N ALA A 327 -26.71 -6.74 -10.55
CA ALA A 327 -27.13 -5.55 -9.82
C ALA A 327 -25.93 -4.75 -9.31
N LEU A 328 -24.88 -5.42 -8.80
CA LEU A 328 -23.64 -4.75 -8.40
C LEU A 328 -22.95 -4.07 -9.59
N GLU A 329 -22.84 -4.73 -10.74
CA GLU A 329 -22.28 -4.13 -11.95
C GLU A 329 -23.08 -2.88 -12.38
N SER A 330 -24.41 -2.93 -12.29
CA SER A 330 -25.27 -1.76 -12.55
C SER A 330 -25.04 -0.64 -11.52
N SER A 331 -24.87 -0.96 -10.23
CA SER A 331 -24.49 0.04 -9.22
C SER A 331 -23.16 0.72 -9.55
N LEU A 332 -22.16 -0.04 -9.99
CA LEU A 332 -20.84 0.48 -10.34
C LEU A 332 -20.85 1.31 -11.64
N ARG A 333 -21.80 1.03 -12.55
CA ARG A 333 -21.98 1.78 -13.80
C ARG A 333 -22.79 3.06 -13.62
N ASP A 334 -23.97 2.91 -13.03
CA ASP A 334 -25.07 3.87 -13.13
C ASP A 334 -25.39 4.52 -11.77
N ARG A 335 -24.69 4.13 -10.69
CA ARG A 335 -24.97 4.50 -9.29
C ARG A 335 -26.40 4.14 -8.84
N SER A 336 -27.04 3.22 -9.56
CA SER A 336 -28.41 2.80 -9.30
C SER A 336 -28.57 1.30 -9.56
N PRO A 337 -29.05 0.50 -8.59
CA PRO A 337 -29.32 0.88 -7.20
C PRO A 337 -28.04 1.34 -6.46
N PRO A 338 -28.12 1.97 -5.28
CA PRO A 338 -26.94 2.35 -4.51
C PRO A 338 -26.04 1.16 -4.20
N ALA A 339 -24.72 1.33 -4.27
CA ALA A 339 -23.74 0.26 -4.02
C ALA A 339 -23.89 -0.37 -2.63
N GLU A 340 -24.31 0.40 -1.62
CA GLU A 340 -24.65 -0.13 -0.29
C GLU A 340 -25.65 -1.28 -0.37
N ARG A 341 -26.74 -1.09 -1.12
CA ARG A 341 -27.79 -2.08 -1.23
C ARG A 341 -27.30 -3.35 -1.92
N THR A 342 -26.64 -3.20 -3.06
CA THR A 342 -26.23 -4.35 -3.88
C THR A 342 -25.10 -5.15 -3.24
N ILE A 343 -24.14 -4.48 -2.59
CA ILE A 343 -23.07 -5.14 -1.85
C ILE A 343 -23.62 -5.85 -0.61
N ARG A 344 -24.50 -5.19 0.15
CA ARG A 344 -25.15 -5.80 1.33
C ARG A 344 -25.93 -7.05 0.95
N GLN A 345 -26.82 -6.95 -0.04
CA GLN A 345 -27.62 -8.09 -0.51
C GLN A 345 -26.73 -9.25 -0.98
N ALA A 346 -25.60 -8.96 -1.62
CA ALA A 346 -24.65 -9.98 -2.04
C ALA A 346 -23.96 -10.67 -0.84
N LEU A 347 -23.48 -9.91 0.15
CA LEU A 347 -22.86 -10.46 1.36
C LEU A 347 -23.84 -11.28 2.22
N GLU A 348 -25.08 -10.80 2.36
CA GLU A 348 -26.16 -11.48 3.08
C GLU A 348 -26.47 -12.83 2.42
N ASN A 349 -26.49 -12.87 1.08
CA ASN A 349 -26.73 -14.08 0.28
C ASN A 349 -25.49 -14.95 0.03
N GLY A 350 -24.41 -14.74 0.78
CA GLY A 350 -23.26 -15.64 0.77
C GLY A 350 -22.33 -15.48 -0.43
N ILE A 351 -22.42 -14.38 -1.18
CA ILE A 351 -21.34 -14.01 -2.12
C ILE A 351 -20.08 -13.73 -1.30
N LEU A 352 -18.98 -14.39 -1.66
CA LEU A 352 -17.71 -14.26 -0.97
C LEU A 352 -17.15 -12.85 -1.14
N VAL A 353 -16.48 -12.32 -0.11
CA VAL A 353 -15.81 -11.01 -0.16
C VAL A 353 -14.86 -10.95 -1.36
N ASP A 354 -13.99 -11.96 -1.54
CA ASP A 354 -13.06 -12.02 -2.68
C ASP A 354 -13.75 -11.92 -4.05
N GLU A 355 -14.96 -12.47 -4.18
CA GLU A 355 -15.73 -12.37 -5.42
C GLU A 355 -16.25 -10.95 -5.66
N LEU A 356 -16.75 -10.27 -4.62
CA LEU A 356 -17.17 -8.87 -4.71
C LEU A 356 -16.01 -7.95 -5.07
N LEU A 357 -14.86 -8.14 -4.41
CA LEU A 357 -13.65 -7.36 -4.70
C LEU A 357 -13.22 -7.55 -6.15
N ALA A 358 -13.23 -8.79 -6.64
CA ALA A 358 -12.91 -9.08 -8.04
C ALA A 358 -13.87 -8.36 -9.01
N THR A 359 -15.18 -8.38 -8.73
CA THR A 359 -16.19 -7.67 -9.55
C THR A 359 -15.93 -6.17 -9.59
N ILE A 360 -15.63 -5.54 -8.45
CA ILE A 360 -15.33 -4.11 -8.36
C ILE A 360 -14.11 -3.75 -9.22
N VAL A 361 -13.00 -4.51 -9.09
CA VAL A 361 -11.77 -4.24 -9.86
C VAL A 361 -11.98 -4.50 -11.35
N ASN A 362 -12.73 -5.55 -11.73
CA ASN A 362 -13.05 -5.83 -13.13
C ASN A 362 -13.77 -4.66 -13.79
N PHE A 363 -14.63 -3.97 -13.03
CA PHE A 363 -15.41 -2.86 -13.54
C PHE A 363 -14.59 -1.55 -13.69
N TYR A 364 -13.41 -1.45 -13.06
CA TYR A 364 -12.58 -0.24 -13.07
C TYR A 364 -12.27 0.28 -14.49
N GLY A 365 -12.14 -0.62 -15.47
CA GLY A 365 -11.89 -0.26 -16.88
C GLY A 365 -12.99 0.61 -17.52
N HIS A 366 -14.19 0.66 -16.92
CA HIS A 366 -15.32 1.42 -17.41
C HIS A 366 -15.50 2.79 -16.71
N TRP A 367 -14.64 3.14 -15.75
CA TRP A 367 -14.77 4.40 -14.99
C TRP A 367 -14.23 5.59 -15.81
N THR A 368 -14.95 6.71 -15.78
CA THR A 368 -14.64 7.95 -16.51
C THR A 368 -13.81 8.92 -15.66
N VAL A 369 -12.53 8.63 -15.43
CA VAL A 369 -11.81 9.29 -14.32
C VAL A 369 -10.87 10.43 -14.75
N GLY A 370 -10.98 11.57 -14.06
CA GLY A 370 -10.10 12.75 -14.14
C GLY A 370 -8.97 12.83 -13.09
N GLU A 371 -9.05 12.11 -11.96
CA GLU A 371 -8.01 12.05 -10.90
C GLU A 371 -7.71 10.61 -10.47
N LYS A 372 -6.99 9.86 -11.32
CA LYS A 372 -6.84 8.40 -11.19
C LYS A 372 -5.89 7.93 -10.08
N GLU A 373 -4.87 8.70 -9.74
CA GLU A 373 -3.79 8.25 -8.83
C GLU A 373 -4.29 8.04 -7.39
N HIS A 374 -4.95 9.06 -6.84
CA HIS A 374 -5.52 9.01 -5.49
C HIS A 374 -6.70 8.05 -5.43
N THR A 375 -7.49 7.99 -6.51
CA THR A 375 -8.59 7.04 -6.66
C THR A 375 -8.12 5.59 -6.55
N ILE A 376 -7.06 5.20 -7.28
CA ILE A 376 -6.50 3.84 -7.22
C ILE A 376 -5.92 3.55 -5.84
N SER A 377 -5.18 4.50 -5.27
CA SER A 377 -4.54 4.32 -3.96
C SER A 377 -5.57 4.16 -2.84
N TYR A 378 -6.61 4.99 -2.83
CA TYR A 378 -7.70 4.90 -1.86
C TYR A 378 -8.57 3.65 -2.08
N LEU A 379 -8.91 3.32 -3.33
CA LEU A 379 -9.65 2.11 -3.65
C LEU A 379 -8.89 0.87 -3.19
N ASN A 380 -7.57 0.79 -3.42
CA ASN A 380 -6.75 -0.31 -2.93
C ASN A 380 -6.83 -0.43 -1.40
N ALA A 381 -6.60 0.68 -0.68
CA ALA A 381 -6.69 0.67 0.78
C ALA A 381 -8.06 0.18 1.27
N ALA A 382 -9.15 0.62 0.64
CA ALA A 382 -10.50 0.18 0.98
C ALA A 382 -10.77 -1.31 0.68
N LEU A 383 -10.40 -1.80 -0.51
CA LEU A 383 -10.62 -3.20 -0.88
C LEU A 383 -9.77 -4.16 -0.04
N GLN A 384 -8.50 -3.82 0.22
CA GLN A 384 -7.63 -4.61 1.10
C GLN A 384 -8.12 -4.58 2.56
N THR A 385 -8.71 -3.46 2.99
CA THR A 385 -9.34 -3.36 4.31
C THR A 385 -10.59 -4.23 4.38
N ALA A 386 -11.47 -4.19 3.39
CA ALA A 386 -12.65 -5.05 3.32
C ALA A 386 -12.27 -6.54 3.35
N LYS A 387 -11.21 -6.92 2.62
CA LYS A 387 -10.67 -8.28 2.65
C LYS A 387 -10.20 -8.70 4.04
N PHE A 388 -9.45 -7.82 4.72
CA PHE A 388 -8.90 -8.07 6.04
C PHE A 388 -9.99 -8.15 7.13
N LEU A 389 -10.96 -7.23 7.10
CA LEU A 389 -12.07 -7.21 8.06
C LEU A 389 -13.00 -8.42 7.90
N GLY A 390 -13.14 -8.93 6.67
CA GLY A 390 -13.97 -10.08 6.36
C GLY A 390 -15.45 -9.74 6.23
N ARG A 391 -16.27 -10.76 5.99
CA ARG A 391 -17.68 -10.62 5.56
C ARG A 391 -18.49 -9.63 6.41
N ASP A 392 -18.42 -9.75 7.73
CA ASP A 392 -19.34 -9.06 8.63
C ASP A 392 -19.06 -7.56 8.74
N GLU A 393 -17.84 -7.12 8.41
CA GLU A 393 -17.40 -5.73 8.49
C GLU A 393 -16.94 -5.15 7.13
N ALA A 394 -16.93 -5.95 6.06
CA ALA A 394 -16.50 -5.53 4.73
C ALA A 394 -17.40 -4.44 4.12
N LEU A 395 -18.66 -4.32 4.53
CA LEU A 395 -19.60 -3.39 3.93
C LEU A 395 -19.15 -1.93 4.12
N LEU A 396 -18.68 -1.56 5.31
CA LEU A 396 -18.26 -0.19 5.63
C LEU A 396 -17.17 0.37 4.68
N PRO A 397 -15.97 -0.24 4.57
CA PRO A 397 -14.93 0.27 3.68
C PRO A 397 -15.38 0.31 2.21
N LEU A 398 -16.16 -0.68 1.76
CA LEU A 398 -16.61 -0.75 0.37
C LEU A 398 -17.60 0.36 0.04
N VAL A 399 -18.61 0.58 0.88
CA VAL A 399 -19.66 1.55 0.63
C VAL A 399 -19.15 2.97 0.73
N ILE A 400 -18.32 3.28 1.73
CA ILE A 400 -17.75 4.62 1.87
C ILE A 400 -16.78 4.93 0.72
N ALA A 401 -15.96 3.97 0.29
CA ALA A 401 -15.08 4.18 -0.84
C ALA A 401 -15.87 4.40 -2.14
N LEU A 402 -16.75 3.47 -2.50
CA LEU A 402 -17.52 3.56 -3.75
C LEU A 402 -18.49 4.75 -3.76
N GLY A 403 -19.00 5.20 -2.61
CA GLY A 403 -19.81 6.41 -2.52
C GLY A 403 -19.03 7.72 -2.73
N LYS A 404 -17.73 7.73 -2.44
CA LYS A 404 -16.88 8.93 -2.52
C LYS A 404 -16.08 9.05 -3.82
N LEU A 405 -15.84 7.94 -4.52
CA LEU A 405 -15.01 7.94 -5.72
C LEU A 405 -15.72 8.65 -6.89
N PRO A 406 -15.01 9.52 -7.64
CA PRO A 406 -15.55 10.12 -8.85
C PRO A 406 -15.58 9.06 -9.97
N PHE A 407 -16.76 8.47 -10.22
CA PHE A 407 -16.99 7.65 -11.41
C PHE A 407 -16.94 8.46 -12.69
#